data_AF-A0AAN7BAB5-F1
#
_entry.id   AF-A0AAN7BAB5-F1
#
_cell.length_a   1.000
_cell.length_b   1.000
_cell.length_c   1.000
_cell.angle_alpha   90.00
_cell.angle_beta   90.00
_cell.angle_gamma   90.00
#
_symmetry.space_group_name_H-M   'P 1'
#
loop_
_entity.id
_entity.type
_entity.pdbx_description
1 polymer ?
#
loop_
_entity_poly.entity_id
_entity_poly.type
_entity_poly.pdbx_seq_one_letter_code
_entity_poly.pdbx_strand_id
1 'polypeptide(L)'
;MAYTNDAVLSKLSALNESHESIASTAQWIMFHRRHAATSVQLWLAKLKELPSSKKLNMIYLANEVTQQSKARHKEDFLQAFSPYIAEATTLAYTGANADIQNKLRRVVDVWRDRNIFDRQIQDAMEAKLDEIDKARSTNKVGAFGGSRSMFASSASLTPSLPAELTPLVAPAQNLSKSTPNMKTAINTANTEFDKLVDPANPPPAPPVQAARLSGLLKTLAMAENLVSESMKNRKELVSALEKILATNKEALATEEVHFNELTTRKAVIEAKKQEVELAILGGNNSIKEQTPGDRMSCSPVPEPERPQVEALTPPHVQNHHEDDIYGDLGNPQNGNDANAAPPPVFQQERQFPSATSGIEILSDLASHYQTMPLNGSSKKRKLGTSNDEVFPDLGADDGIDADVAEMLRKDS
;
A
#
# COMPACT_ATOMS: atom_id res chain seq x y z
N MET A 1 -18.58 -25.82 -25.49
CA MET A 1 -19.13 -26.69 -24.42
C MET A 1 -20.44 -26.10 -23.96
N ALA A 2 -21.49 -26.91 -23.86
CA ALA A 2 -22.78 -26.49 -23.33
C ALA A 2 -22.68 -26.17 -21.82
N TYR A 3 -23.55 -25.29 -21.34
CA TYR A 3 -23.63 -25.00 -19.91
C TYR A 3 -24.42 -26.10 -19.19
N THR A 4 -23.79 -26.77 -18.25
CA THR A 4 -24.43 -27.68 -17.29
C THR A 4 -23.83 -27.45 -15.91
N ASN A 5 -24.59 -27.73 -14.85
CA ASN A 5 -24.10 -27.60 -13.48
C ASN A 5 -22.86 -28.50 -13.24
N ASP A 6 -22.85 -29.69 -13.83
CA ASP A 6 -21.73 -30.62 -13.77
C ASP A 6 -20.47 -30.07 -14.47
N ALA A 7 -20.63 -29.42 -15.63
CA ALA A 7 -19.51 -28.78 -16.31
C ALA A 7 -18.89 -27.65 -15.47
N VAL A 8 -19.70 -26.86 -14.77
CA VAL A 8 -19.21 -25.84 -13.82
C VAL A 8 -18.42 -26.51 -12.70
N LEU A 9 -18.99 -27.52 -12.04
CA LEU A 9 -18.33 -28.21 -10.92
C LEU A 9 -17.03 -28.90 -11.34
N SER A 10 -16.99 -29.49 -12.54
CA SER A 10 -15.80 -30.09 -13.13
C SER A 10 -14.70 -29.04 -13.34
N LYS A 11 -15.04 -27.87 -13.92
CA LYS A 11 -14.10 -26.75 -14.09
C LYS A 11 -13.59 -26.21 -12.76
N LEU A 12 -14.46 -26.03 -11.77
CA LEU A 12 -14.07 -25.57 -10.43
C LEU A 12 -13.17 -26.57 -9.71
N SER A 13 -13.36 -27.87 -9.95
CA SER A 13 -12.54 -28.94 -9.34
C SER A 13 -11.17 -29.07 -9.99
N ALA A 14 -11.07 -28.75 -11.29
CA ALA A 14 -9.81 -28.74 -12.04
C ALA A 14 -9.00 -27.42 -11.89
N LEU A 15 -9.53 -26.44 -11.14
CA LEU A 15 -8.89 -25.14 -10.94
C LEU A 15 -7.59 -25.29 -10.13
N ASN A 16 -6.49 -24.72 -10.65
CA ASN A 16 -5.20 -24.68 -9.98
C ASN A 16 -4.72 -23.22 -9.76
N GLU A 17 -3.53 -23.06 -9.19
CA GLU A 17 -2.97 -21.74 -8.85
C GLU A 17 -2.37 -20.96 -10.03
N SER A 18 -2.24 -21.60 -11.20
CA SER A 18 -1.70 -20.93 -12.38
C SER A 18 -2.68 -19.89 -12.91
N HIS A 19 -2.13 -18.75 -13.36
CA HIS A 19 -2.91 -17.70 -13.97
C HIS A 19 -3.70 -18.19 -15.20
N GLU A 20 -3.11 -19.08 -16.01
CA GLU A 20 -3.77 -19.64 -17.20
C GLU A 20 -5.01 -20.47 -16.83
N SER A 21 -4.94 -21.31 -15.79
CA SER A 21 -6.08 -22.09 -15.30
C SER A 21 -7.21 -21.18 -14.80
N ILE A 22 -6.86 -20.13 -14.05
CA ILE A 22 -7.83 -19.17 -13.51
C ILE A 22 -8.47 -18.35 -14.63
N ALA A 23 -7.66 -17.78 -15.52
CA ALA A 23 -8.14 -16.93 -16.62
C ALA A 23 -9.03 -17.71 -17.61
N SER A 24 -8.63 -18.91 -18.01
CA SER A 24 -9.42 -19.75 -18.93
C SER A 24 -10.76 -20.18 -18.32
N THR A 25 -10.77 -20.52 -17.01
CA THR A 25 -11.99 -20.85 -16.28
C THR A 25 -12.89 -19.63 -16.14
N ALA A 26 -12.35 -18.47 -15.77
CA ALA A 26 -13.09 -17.22 -15.68
C ALA A 26 -13.75 -16.86 -17.02
N GLN A 27 -13.00 -16.93 -18.12
CA GLN A 27 -13.51 -16.66 -19.46
C GLN A 27 -14.69 -17.57 -19.82
N TRP A 28 -14.59 -18.87 -19.54
CA TRP A 28 -15.66 -19.82 -19.83
C TRP A 28 -16.93 -19.56 -18.98
N ILE A 29 -16.76 -19.21 -17.69
CA ILE A 29 -17.86 -18.83 -16.81
C ILE A 29 -18.53 -17.54 -17.32
N MET A 30 -17.73 -16.53 -17.66
CA MET A 30 -18.22 -15.24 -18.16
C MET A 30 -18.93 -15.34 -19.51
N PHE A 31 -18.55 -16.30 -20.35
CA PHE A 31 -19.27 -16.58 -21.60
C PHE A 31 -20.73 -16.98 -21.33
N HIS A 32 -20.99 -17.68 -20.22
CA HIS A 32 -22.31 -18.15 -19.81
C HIS A 32 -22.99 -17.24 -18.78
N ARG A 33 -22.84 -15.91 -18.91
CA ARG A 33 -23.39 -14.91 -17.95
C ARG A 33 -24.88 -15.04 -17.62
N ARG A 34 -25.70 -15.60 -18.52
CA ARG A 34 -27.13 -15.87 -18.26
C ARG A 34 -27.36 -16.77 -17.05
N HIS A 35 -26.34 -17.55 -16.68
CA HIS A 35 -26.36 -18.44 -15.53
C HIS A 35 -25.47 -17.93 -14.39
N ALA A 36 -25.18 -16.63 -14.32
CA ALA A 36 -24.29 -16.04 -13.32
C ALA A 36 -24.71 -16.42 -11.89
N ALA A 37 -25.98 -16.25 -11.54
CA ALA A 37 -26.49 -16.61 -10.21
C ALA A 37 -26.24 -18.09 -9.87
N THR A 38 -26.59 -19.01 -10.78
CA THR A 38 -26.37 -20.46 -10.58
C THR A 38 -24.89 -20.79 -10.49
N SER A 39 -24.05 -20.19 -11.33
CA SER A 39 -22.60 -20.39 -11.31
C SER A 39 -21.97 -19.94 -9.98
N VAL A 40 -22.39 -18.78 -9.45
CA VAL A 40 -21.90 -18.26 -8.16
C VAL A 40 -22.37 -19.12 -7.00
N GLN A 41 -23.59 -19.65 -7.04
CA GLN A 41 -24.08 -20.58 -6.02
C GLN A 41 -23.28 -21.90 -6.00
N LEU A 42 -23.01 -22.48 -7.17
CA LEU A 42 -22.17 -23.68 -7.29
C LEU A 42 -20.73 -23.40 -6.83
N TRP A 43 -20.19 -22.22 -7.18
CA TRP A 43 -18.90 -21.75 -6.70
C TRP A 43 -18.83 -21.66 -5.18
N LEU A 44 -19.84 -21.08 -4.53
CA LEU A 44 -19.90 -20.97 -3.07
C LEU A 44 -20.03 -22.34 -2.40
N ALA A 45 -20.88 -23.22 -2.95
CA ALA A 45 -21.01 -24.58 -2.46
C ALA A 45 -19.67 -25.32 -2.52
N LYS A 46 -18.96 -25.21 -3.66
CA LYS A 46 -17.63 -25.82 -3.80
C LYS A 46 -16.59 -25.19 -2.87
N LEU A 47 -16.61 -23.88 -2.68
CA LEU A 47 -15.72 -23.18 -1.76
C LEU A 47 -15.84 -23.71 -0.32
N LYS A 48 -17.06 -24.07 0.12
CA LYS A 48 -17.33 -24.63 1.44
C LYS A 48 -16.70 -26.02 1.66
N GLU A 49 -16.58 -26.82 0.60
CA GLU A 49 -15.99 -28.16 0.64
C GLU A 49 -14.46 -28.16 0.55
N LEU A 50 -13.85 -27.09 0.03
CA LEU A 50 -12.42 -27.06 -0.26
C LEU A 50 -11.56 -26.76 0.99
N PRO A 51 -10.32 -27.29 1.07
CA PRO A 51 -9.37 -26.91 2.12
C PRO A 51 -8.84 -25.48 1.92
N SER A 52 -8.34 -24.84 3.00
CA SER A 52 -7.90 -23.44 3.01
C SER A 52 -6.93 -23.07 1.89
N SER A 53 -6.03 -23.98 1.49
CA SER A 53 -5.07 -23.76 0.38
C SER A 53 -5.75 -23.60 -0.97
N LYS A 54 -6.82 -24.37 -1.24
CA LYS A 54 -7.59 -24.30 -2.49
C LYS A 54 -8.64 -23.19 -2.50
N LYS A 55 -9.10 -22.76 -1.32
CA LYS A 55 -10.04 -21.63 -1.19
C LYS A 55 -9.45 -20.33 -1.76
N LEU A 56 -8.14 -20.11 -1.65
CA LEU A 56 -7.48 -18.95 -2.24
C LEU A 56 -7.65 -18.88 -3.76
N ASN A 57 -7.45 -20.00 -4.48
CA ASN A 57 -7.62 -20.06 -5.94
C ASN A 57 -9.06 -19.73 -6.34
N MET A 58 -10.02 -20.15 -5.52
CA MET A 58 -11.43 -19.91 -5.73
C MET A 58 -11.80 -18.43 -5.55
N ILE A 59 -11.14 -17.73 -4.62
CA ILE A 59 -11.23 -16.27 -4.45
C ILE A 59 -10.55 -15.54 -5.62
N TYR A 60 -9.40 -16.02 -6.11
CA TYR A 60 -8.76 -15.45 -7.31
C TYR A 60 -9.63 -15.61 -8.56
N LEU A 61 -10.33 -16.72 -8.72
CA LEU A 61 -11.32 -16.89 -9.78
C LEU A 61 -12.46 -15.87 -9.66
N ALA A 62 -13.03 -15.70 -8.46
CA ALA A 62 -14.07 -14.69 -8.24
C ALA A 62 -13.56 -13.29 -8.56
N ASN A 63 -12.34 -12.97 -8.14
CA ASN A 63 -11.67 -11.72 -8.47
C ASN A 63 -11.54 -11.50 -9.99
N GLU A 64 -11.08 -12.50 -10.73
CA GLU A 64 -10.94 -12.40 -12.19
C GLU A 64 -12.30 -12.18 -12.87
N VAL A 65 -13.33 -12.92 -12.46
CA VAL A 65 -14.68 -12.82 -13.01
C VAL A 65 -15.31 -11.46 -12.71
N THR A 66 -15.24 -10.96 -11.46
CA THR A 66 -15.88 -9.69 -11.08
C THR A 66 -15.19 -8.50 -11.75
N GLN A 67 -13.86 -8.50 -11.81
CA GLN A 67 -13.10 -7.44 -12.46
C GLN A 67 -13.33 -7.42 -13.97
N GLN A 68 -13.24 -8.57 -14.65
CA GLN A 68 -13.49 -8.62 -16.09
C GLN A 68 -14.96 -8.31 -16.43
N SER A 69 -15.91 -8.74 -15.60
CA SER A 69 -17.32 -8.41 -15.79
C SER A 69 -17.53 -6.89 -15.69
N LYS A 70 -16.93 -6.24 -14.69
CA LYS A 70 -16.96 -4.78 -14.53
C LYS A 70 -16.31 -4.04 -15.70
N ALA A 71 -15.11 -4.47 -16.11
CA ALA A 71 -14.39 -3.87 -17.24
C ALA A 71 -15.15 -3.95 -18.57
N ARG A 72 -16.00 -4.98 -18.72
CA ARG A 72 -16.88 -5.16 -19.89
C ARG A 72 -18.27 -4.51 -19.72
N HIS A 73 -18.48 -3.74 -18.65
CA HIS A 73 -19.76 -3.12 -18.29
C HIS A 73 -20.92 -4.13 -18.19
N LYS A 74 -20.64 -5.33 -17.66
CA LYS A 74 -21.64 -6.36 -17.39
C LYS A 74 -21.74 -6.56 -15.89
N GLU A 75 -22.90 -6.27 -15.32
CA GLU A 75 -23.09 -6.34 -13.86
C GLU A 75 -23.64 -7.68 -13.37
N ASP A 76 -24.00 -8.61 -14.28
CA ASP A 76 -24.62 -9.89 -13.93
C ASP A 76 -23.83 -10.65 -12.84
N PHE A 77 -22.50 -10.72 -12.99
CA PHE A 77 -21.65 -11.37 -12.00
C PHE A 77 -21.42 -10.52 -10.75
N LEU A 78 -21.36 -9.19 -10.87
CA LEU A 78 -21.22 -8.33 -9.69
C LEU A 78 -22.43 -8.51 -8.78
N GLN A 79 -23.64 -8.40 -9.34
CA GLN A 79 -24.89 -8.61 -8.62
C GLN A 79 -25.01 -10.02 -8.05
N ALA A 80 -24.58 -11.04 -8.81
CA ALA A 80 -24.60 -12.42 -8.32
C ALA A 80 -23.60 -12.68 -7.17
N PHE A 81 -22.42 -12.06 -7.18
CA PHE A 81 -21.41 -12.22 -6.14
C PHE A 81 -21.70 -11.38 -4.88
N SER A 82 -22.31 -10.19 -5.02
CA SER A 82 -22.57 -9.26 -3.91
C SER A 82 -23.11 -9.90 -2.62
N PRO A 83 -24.17 -10.74 -2.64
CA PRO A 83 -24.71 -11.32 -1.39
C PRO A 83 -23.81 -12.38 -0.75
N TYR A 84 -22.86 -12.96 -1.50
CA TYR A 84 -22.08 -14.12 -1.06
C TYR A 84 -20.61 -13.81 -0.82
N ILE A 85 -20.07 -12.76 -1.43
CA ILE A 85 -18.62 -12.49 -1.46
C ILE A 85 -18.05 -12.25 -0.06
N ALA A 86 -18.83 -11.62 0.82
CA ALA A 86 -18.41 -11.37 2.18
C ALA A 86 -18.30 -12.64 3.02
N GLU A 87 -19.31 -13.52 2.94
CA GLU A 87 -19.26 -14.84 3.58
C GLU A 87 -18.12 -15.68 3.01
N ALA A 88 -17.98 -15.71 1.68
CA ALA A 88 -16.96 -16.48 0.99
C ALA A 88 -15.54 -16.07 1.39
N THR A 89 -15.27 -14.77 1.44
CA THR A 89 -13.95 -14.24 1.83
C THR A 89 -13.65 -14.56 3.29
N THR A 90 -14.64 -14.39 4.18
CA THR A 90 -14.55 -14.77 5.60
C THR A 90 -14.22 -16.27 5.76
N LEU A 91 -14.88 -17.13 4.97
CA LEU A 91 -14.68 -18.57 4.98
C LEU A 91 -13.32 -19.01 4.43
N ALA A 92 -12.77 -18.29 3.46
CA ALA A 92 -11.42 -18.49 2.94
C ALA A 92 -10.36 -18.01 3.93
N TYR A 93 -10.66 -16.94 4.67
CA TYR A 93 -9.75 -16.34 5.64
C TYR A 93 -9.65 -17.13 6.96
N THR A 94 -10.78 -17.70 7.39
CA THR A 94 -10.87 -18.50 8.62
C THR A 94 -10.10 -19.80 8.46
N GLY A 95 -9.11 -20.03 9.33
CA GLY A 95 -8.27 -21.23 9.28
C GLY A 95 -7.19 -21.22 8.19
N ALA A 96 -6.99 -20.10 7.51
CA ALA A 96 -5.84 -19.90 6.64
C ALA A 96 -4.58 -19.51 7.45
N ASN A 97 -3.39 -19.78 6.89
CA ASN A 97 -2.13 -19.29 7.45
C ASN A 97 -1.94 -17.78 7.16
N ALA A 98 -0.96 -17.16 7.80
CA ALA A 98 -0.70 -15.72 7.65
C ALA A 98 -0.43 -15.31 6.20
N ASP A 99 0.30 -16.14 5.43
CA ASP A 99 0.63 -15.83 4.04
C ASP A 99 -0.61 -15.79 3.14
N ILE A 100 -1.52 -16.77 3.26
CA ILE A 100 -2.78 -16.80 2.52
C ILE A 100 -3.68 -15.64 2.96
N GLN A 101 -3.70 -15.31 4.25
CA GLN A 101 -4.48 -14.19 4.78
C GLN A 101 -4.02 -12.85 4.20
N ASN A 102 -2.71 -12.62 4.13
CA ASN A 102 -2.16 -11.42 3.51
C ASN A 102 -2.55 -11.33 2.02
N LYS A 103 -2.52 -12.46 1.30
CA LYS A 103 -2.99 -12.53 -0.10
C LYS A 103 -4.48 -12.23 -0.23
N LEU A 104 -5.32 -12.77 0.66
CA LEU A 104 -6.76 -12.50 0.69
C LEU A 104 -7.06 -11.02 0.99
N ARG A 105 -6.37 -10.42 1.97
CA ARG A 105 -6.47 -8.98 2.27
C ARG A 105 -6.12 -8.15 1.04
N ARG A 106 -5.03 -8.50 0.35
CA ARG A 106 -4.65 -7.81 -0.87
C ARG A 106 -5.74 -7.86 -1.95
N VAL A 107 -6.46 -8.98 -2.09
CA VAL A 107 -7.60 -9.08 -3.02
C VAL A 107 -8.74 -8.14 -2.61
N VAL A 108 -9.07 -8.10 -1.32
CA VAL A 108 -10.10 -7.21 -0.77
C VAL A 108 -9.73 -5.74 -0.96
N ASP A 109 -8.47 -5.36 -0.75
CA ASP A 109 -7.96 -4.02 -1.03
C ASP A 109 -8.10 -3.67 -2.51
N VAL A 110 -7.78 -4.61 -3.41
CA VAL A 110 -7.94 -4.40 -4.86
C VAL A 110 -9.41 -4.20 -5.23
N TRP A 111 -10.35 -4.89 -4.57
CA TRP A 111 -11.78 -4.65 -4.77
C TRP A 111 -12.19 -3.25 -4.33
N ARG A 112 -11.64 -2.75 -3.22
CA ARG A 112 -11.85 -1.38 -2.76
C ARG A 112 -11.29 -0.35 -3.75
N ASP A 113 -10.02 -0.47 -4.11
CA ASP A 113 -9.32 0.47 -4.99
C ASP A 113 -10.01 0.59 -6.35
N ARG A 114 -10.54 -0.53 -6.86
CA ARG A 114 -11.26 -0.58 -8.14
C ARG A 114 -12.76 -0.37 -8.01
N ASN A 115 -13.27 -0.08 -6.81
CA ASN A 115 -14.70 0.06 -6.48
C ASN A 115 -15.55 -1.12 -7.00
N ILE A 116 -15.07 -2.35 -6.92
CA ILE A 116 -15.74 -3.53 -7.52
C ILE A 116 -17.10 -3.80 -6.88
N PHE A 117 -17.18 -3.70 -5.55
CA PHE A 117 -18.40 -3.86 -4.79
C PHE A 117 -18.80 -2.55 -4.11
N ASP A 118 -20.07 -2.44 -3.72
CA ASP A 118 -20.57 -1.30 -2.97
C ASP A 118 -19.85 -1.13 -1.65
N ARG A 119 -19.71 0.12 -1.22
CA ARG A 119 -18.96 0.48 -0.01
C ARG A 119 -19.47 -0.24 1.24
N GLN A 120 -20.79 -0.44 1.35
CA GLN A 120 -21.39 -1.17 2.48
C GLN A 120 -20.93 -2.63 2.54
N ILE A 121 -20.82 -3.30 1.39
CA ILE A 121 -20.37 -4.70 1.30
C ILE A 121 -18.88 -4.75 1.61
N GLN A 122 -18.11 -3.81 1.07
CA GLN A 122 -16.68 -3.68 1.31
C GLN A 122 -16.36 -3.48 2.81
N ASP A 123 -17.02 -2.50 3.45
CA ASP A 123 -16.83 -2.21 4.87
C ASP A 123 -17.24 -3.42 5.74
N ALA A 124 -18.34 -4.10 5.39
CA ALA A 124 -18.77 -5.31 6.09
C ALA A 124 -17.79 -6.49 5.93
N MET A 125 -17.13 -6.61 4.77
CA MET A 125 -16.08 -7.61 4.56
C MET A 125 -14.86 -7.32 5.43
N GLU A 126 -14.33 -6.10 5.35
CA GLU A 126 -13.15 -5.69 6.10
C GLU A 126 -13.38 -5.84 7.61
N ALA A 127 -14.54 -5.41 8.12
CA ALA A 127 -14.91 -5.56 9.52
C ALA A 127 -14.88 -7.02 9.99
N LYS A 128 -15.39 -7.96 9.17
CA LYS A 128 -15.37 -9.40 9.50
C LYS A 128 -13.95 -9.98 9.50
N LEU A 129 -13.10 -9.55 8.57
CA LEU A 129 -11.70 -9.99 8.54
C LEU A 129 -10.92 -9.49 9.76
N ASP A 130 -11.16 -8.23 10.15
CA ASP A 130 -10.53 -7.61 11.31
C ASP A 130 -11.03 -8.21 12.64
N GLU A 131 -12.31 -8.59 12.71
CA GLU A 131 -12.86 -9.33 13.85
C GLU A 131 -12.17 -10.69 14.03
N ILE A 132 -11.94 -11.43 12.93
CA ILE A 132 -11.22 -12.71 12.96
C ILE A 132 -9.77 -12.53 13.45
N ASP A 133 -9.09 -11.47 13.00
CA ASP A 133 -7.74 -11.19 13.44
C ASP A 133 -7.68 -10.78 14.90
N LYS A 134 -8.65 -9.98 15.37
CA LYS A 134 -8.77 -9.62 16.78
C LYS A 134 -9.03 -10.86 17.64
N ALA A 135 -9.95 -11.73 17.24
CA ALA A 135 -10.26 -12.99 17.92
C ALA A 135 -9.05 -13.94 17.99
N ARG A 136 -8.21 -13.94 16.94
CA ARG A 136 -6.97 -14.72 16.93
C ARG A 136 -5.88 -14.09 17.80
N SER A 137 -5.79 -12.77 17.81
CA SER A 137 -4.84 -12.02 18.65
C SER A 137 -5.20 -12.17 20.13
N THR A 138 -6.48 -12.20 20.49
CA THR A 138 -6.91 -12.49 21.88
C THR A 138 -6.56 -13.91 22.34
N ASN A 139 -6.47 -14.89 21.43
CA ASN A 139 -6.02 -16.25 21.75
C ASN A 139 -4.49 -16.41 21.83
N LYS A 140 -3.71 -15.39 21.42
CA LYS A 140 -2.24 -15.40 21.50
C LYS A 140 -1.64 -14.28 22.37
N VAL A 141 -2.46 -13.40 22.93
CA VAL A 141 -1.99 -12.23 23.69
C VAL A 141 -2.75 -12.14 25.01
N GLY A 142 -2.44 -13.07 25.91
CA GLY A 142 -2.39 -12.77 27.34
C GLY A 142 -1.10 -12.03 27.67
N ALA A 143 -0.84 -10.87 27.06
CA ALA A 143 0.26 -9.98 27.42
C ALA A 143 0.13 -8.61 26.74
N PHE A 144 -0.32 -7.63 27.51
CA PHE A 144 -0.09 -6.18 27.34
C PHE A 144 -0.92 -5.40 26.31
N GLY A 145 -1.84 -4.59 26.85
CA GLY A 145 -1.92 -3.16 26.49
C GLY A 145 -2.92 -2.79 25.39
N GLY A 146 -4.06 -2.25 25.81
CA GLY A 146 -5.08 -1.72 24.93
C GLY A 146 -4.69 -0.48 24.11
N SER A 147 -5.59 -0.16 23.18
CA SER A 147 -5.76 1.09 22.44
C SER A 147 -4.59 1.59 21.60
N ARG A 148 -4.71 1.48 20.26
CA ARG A 148 -4.51 2.57 19.25
C ARG A 148 -5.34 2.23 17.99
N SER A 149 -6.36 3.03 17.66
CA SER A 149 -6.34 4.13 16.67
C SER A 149 -6.37 3.60 15.23
N MET A 150 -7.46 3.66 14.44
CA MET A 150 -8.24 4.84 14.02
C MET A 150 -7.40 6.02 13.53
N PHE A 151 -6.41 5.78 12.66
CA PHE A 151 -5.88 6.80 11.75
C PHE A 151 -5.45 6.15 10.43
N ALA A 152 -6.45 5.86 9.60
CA ALA A 152 -6.25 5.63 8.17
C ALA A 152 -6.54 6.95 7.45
N SER A 153 -5.50 7.64 7.00
CA SER A 153 -5.61 8.73 6.03
C SER A 153 -4.37 8.74 5.15
N SER A 154 -4.59 8.26 3.92
CA SER A 154 -3.89 8.51 2.66
C SER A 154 -2.63 9.40 2.70
N ALA A 155 -1.45 8.80 2.50
CA ALA A 155 -0.43 9.33 1.58
C ALA A 155 0.70 8.30 1.34
N SER A 156 0.89 7.95 0.08
CA SER A 156 2.08 7.34 -0.53
C SER A 156 2.45 5.89 -0.16
N LEU A 157 2.58 5.11 -1.22
CA LEU A 157 2.97 3.71 -1.26
C LEU A 157 4.49 3.56 -1.01
N THR A 158 4.92 3.72 0.23
CA THR A 158 6.06 3.01 0.82
C THR A 158 5.79 2.94 2.33
N PRO A 159 6.11 1.85 3.05
CA PRO A 159 6.22 1.93 4.49
C PRO A 159 7.52 2.68 4.79
N SER A 160 7.59 3.98 4.43
CA SER A 160 8.68 4.83 4.91
C SER A 160 8.47 4.96 6.40
N LEU A 161 9.38 4.35 7.16
CA LEU A 161 9.45 4.53 8.60
C LEU A 161 9.34 6.03 8.90
N PRO A 162 8.52 6.43 9.88
CA PRO A 162 8.42 7.83 10.28
C PRO A 162 9.83 8.40 10.51
N ALA A 163 10.09 9.62 10.01
CA ALA A 163 11.43 10.21 10.04
C ALA A 163 12.06 10.19 11.45
N GLU A 164 11.23 10.38 12.48
CA GLU A 164 11.57 10.30 13.91
C GLU A 164 12.14 8.95 14.36
N LEU A 165 11.78 7.85 13.69
CA LEU A 165 12.22 6.50 14.04
C LEU A 165 13.43 6.01 13.21
N THR A 166 13.80 6.75 12.17
CA THR A 166 15.02 6.51 11.38
C THR A 166 16.28 6.31 12.22
N PRO A 167 16.58 7.14 13.25
CA PRO A 167 17.80 6.96 14.06
C PRO A 167 17.82 5.67 14.89
N LEU A 168 16.68 4.97 15.05
CA LEU A 168 16.61 3.70 15.78
C LEU A 168 16.98 2.49 14.94
N VAL A 169 16.91 2.60 13.61
CA VAL A 169 17.05 1.45 12.70
C VAL A 169 18.45 0.87 12.77
N ALA A 170 19.49 1.71 12.67
CA ALA A 170 20.87 1.24 12.65
C ALA A 170 21.30 0.62 14.01
N PRO A 171 21.05 1.25 15.18
CA PRO A 171 21.35 0.64 16.48
C PRO A 171 20.60 -0.68 16.72
N ALA A 172 19.32 -0.75 16.32
CA ALA A 172 18.52 -1.98 16.47
C ALA A 172 19.05 -3.13 15.58
N GLN A 173 19.42 -2.82 14.34
CA GLN A 173 20.02 -3.79 13.41
C GLN A 173 21.38 -4.29 13.91
N ASN A 174 22.24 -3.41 14.39
CA ASN A 174 23.55 -3.77 14.95
C ASN A 174 23.40 -4.65 16.19
N LEU A 175 22.45 -4.32 17.08
CA LEU A 175 22.15 -5.16 18.24
C LEU A 175 21.61 -6.54 17.85
N SER A 176 20.73 -6.59 16.85
CA SER A 176 20.18 -7.85 16.33
C SER A 176 21.28 -8.78 15.81
N LYS A 177 22.28 -8.22 15.11
CA LYS A 177 23.43 -8.96 14.55
C LYS A 177 24.42 -9.42 15.62
N SER A 178 24.77 -8.57 16.59
CA SER A 178 25.80 -8.92 17.60
C SER A 178 25.26 -9.81 18.74
N THR A 179 23.95 -9.82 19.00
CA THR A 179 23.33 -10.62 20.08
C THR A 179 23.54 -12.13 19.97
N PRO A 180 23.28 -12.81 18.84
CA PRO A 180 23.50 -14.26 18.72
C PRO A 180 24.98 -14.63 18.87
N ASN A 181 25.88 -13.85 18.27
CA ASN A 181 27.33 -14.09 18.35
C ASN A 181 27.85 -13.98 19.79
N MET A 182 27.40 -12.95 20.52
CA MET A 182 27.68 -12.78 21.94
C MET A 182 27.17 -14.00 22.75
N LYS A 183 25.92 -14.44 22.55
CA LYS A 183 25.35 -15.58 23.28
C LYS A 183 26.14 -16.87 23.05
N THR A 184 26.50 -17.16 21.80
CA THR A 184 27.30 -18.34 21.47
C THR A 184 28.67 -18.28 22.15
N ALA A 185 29.35 -17.13 22.08
CA ALA A 185 30.66 -16.96 22.69
C ALA A 185 30.64 -17.12 24.22
N ILE A 186 29.62 -16.58 24.90
CA ILE A 186 29.42 -16.77 26.35
C ILE A 186 29.21 -18.26 26.68
N ASN A 187 28.35 -18.95 25.94
CA ASN A 187 28.08 -20.37 26.19
C ASN A 187 29.34 -21.23 25.99
N THR A 188 30.09 -20.97 24.93
CA THR A 188 31.37 -21.66 24.68
C THR A 188 32.38 -21.38 25.80
N ALA A 189 32.53 -20.12 26.22
CA ALA A 189 33.45 -19.74 27.28
C ALA A 189 33.08 -20.40 28.63
N ASN A 190 31.79 -20.38 29.01
CA ASN A 190 31.32 -21.03 30.23
C ASN A 190 31.53 -22.54 30.18
N THR A 191 31.20 -23.17 29.05
CA THR A 191 31.37 -24.62 28.89
C THR A 191 32.83 -25.05 29.00
N GLU A 192 33.75 -24.30 28.40
CA GLU A 192 35.19 -24.57 28.51
C GLU A 192 35.75 -24.25 29.90
N PHE A 193 35.21 -23.23 30.58
CA PHE A 193 35.55 -22.90 31.96
C PHE A 193 35.13 -24.03 32.91
N ASP A 194 33.87 -24.46 32.85
CA ASP A 194 33.32 -25.51 33.71
C ASP A 194 34.10 -26.81 33.57
N LYS A 195 34.44 -27.22 32.34
CA LYS A 195 35.25 -28.42 32.08
C LYS A 195 36.62 -28.41 32.76
N LEU A 196 37.23 -27.22 32.90
CA LEU A 196 38.58 -27.06 33.44
C LEU A 196 38.61 -26.80 34.94
N VAL A 197 37.51 -26.33 35.51
CA VAL A 197 37.39 -25.98 36.93
C VAL A 197 36.63 -27.05 37.72
N ASP A 198 35.88 -27.93 37.05
CA ASP A 198 35.15 -29.04 37.69
C ASP A 198 36.10 -29.97 38.49
N PRO A 199 35.97 -30.05 39.83
CA PRO A 199 36.80 -30.90 40.67
C PRO A 199 36.62 -32.40 40.41
N ALA A 200 35.57 -32.81 39.68
CA ALA A 200 35.33 -34.21 39.32
C ALA A 200 36.24 -34.72 38.19
N ASN A 201 36.90 -33.82 37.43
CA ASN A 201 37.80 -34.21 36.35
C ASN A 201 39.24 -34.37 36.87
N PRO A 202 39.88 -35.55 36.70
CA PRO A 202 41.28 -35.72 37.09
C PRO A 202 42.17 -34.78 36.28
N PRO A 203 43.14 -34.08 36.92
CA PRO A 203 43.96 -33.10 36.23
C PRO A 203 44.78 -33.78 35.13
N PRO A 204 44.71 -33.27 33.88
CA PRO A 204 45.51 -33.80 32.79
C PRO A 204 47.01 -33.52 33.04
N ALA A 205 47.89 -34.14 32.26
CA ALA A 205 49.32 -33.91 32.37
C ALA A 205 49.64 -32.39 32.35
N PRO A 206 50.59 -31.89 33.18
CA PRO A 206 50.90 -30.47 33.31
C PRO A 206 51.04 -29.68 31.98
N PRO A 207 51.71 -30.20 30.91
CA PRO A 207 51.78 -29.47 29.64
C PRO A 207 50.42 -29.35 28.93
N VAL A 208 49.56 -30.36 29.06
CA VAL A 208 48.21 -30.37 28.48
C VAL A 208 47.29 -29.41 29.24
N GLN A 209 47.43 -29.35 30.58
CA GLN A 209 46.71 -28.39 31.41
C GLN A 209 47.07 -26.94 31.05
N ALA A 210 48.36 -26.63 30.91
CA ALA A 210 48.82 -25.30 30.52
C ALA A 210 48.31 -24.87 29.12
N ALA A 211 48.30 -25.80 28.16
CA ALA A 211 47.76 -25.55 26.82
C ALA A 211 46.25 -25.29 26.85
N ARG A 212 45.48 -26.05 27.64
CA ARG A 212 44.03 -25.85 27.78
C ARG A 212 43.70 -24.52 28.46
N LEU A 213 44.42 -24.13 29.50
CA LEU A 213 44.27 -22.83 30.16
C LEU A 213 44.55 -21.67 29.20
N SER A 214 45.58 -21.80 28.36
CA SER A 214 45.89 -20.80 27.33
C SER A 214 44.78 -20.70 26.27
N GLY A 215 44.17 -21.84 25.90
CA GLY A 215 43.00 -21.89 25.04
C GLY A 215 41.77 -21.22 25.65
N LEU A 216 41.51 -21.47 26.95
CA LEU A 216 40.41 -20.86 27.70
C LEU A 216 40.58 -19.33 27.82
N LEU A 217 41.79 -18.84 28.08
CA LEU A 217 42.04 -17.39 28.11
C LEU A 217 41.70 -16.74 26.77
N LYS A 218 41.99 -17.41 25.65
CA LYS A 218 41.63 -16.91 24.31
C LYS A 218 40.13 -16.90 24.07
N THR A 219 39.40 -17.95 24.49
CA THR A 219 37.94 -18.00 24.33
C THR A 219 37.24 -16.99 25.24
N LEU A 220 37.73 -16.79 26.46
CA LEU A 220 37.25 -15.74 27.38
C LEU A 220 37.48 -14.34 26.79
N ALA A 221 38.69 -14.03 26.31
CA ALA A 221 38.98 -12.75 25.68
C ALA A 221 38.10 -12.48 24.44
N MET A 222 37.78 -13.52 23.65
CA MET A 222 36.86 -13.40 22.52
C MET A 222 35.42 -13.12 22.99
N ALA A 223 34.95 -13.80 24.03
CA ALA A 223 33.63 -13.57 24.61
C ALA A 223 33.52 -12.14 25.20
N GLU A 224 34.54 -11.67 25.92
CA GLU A 224 34.60 -10.31 26.48
C GLU A 224 34.48 -9.24 25.39
N ASN A 225 35.21 -9.39 24.29
CA ASN A 225 35.14 -8.45 23.17
C ASN A 225 33.74 -8.39 22.54
N LEU A 226 33.11 -9.55 22.31
CA LEU A 226 31.76 -9.62 21.74
C LEU A 226 30.68 -9.08 22.70
N VAL A 227 30.85 -9.28 24.00
CA VAL A 227 29.98 -8.68 25.03
C VAL A 227 30.14 -7.17 25.06
N SER A 228 31.39 -6.67 25.02
CA SER A 228 31.68 -5.23 24.98
C SER A 228 31.04 -4.55 23.77
N GLU A 229 31.13 -5.18 22.59
CA GLU A 229 30.48 -4.69 21.37
C GLU A 229 28.94 -4.67 21.51
N SER A 230 28.33 -5.75 22.03
CA SER A 230 26.89 -5.78 22.27
C SER A 230 26.45 -4.72 23.29
N MET A 231 27.24 -4.50 24.35
CA MET A 231 26.97 -3.46 25.34
C MET A 231 27.02 -2.06 24.72
N LYS A 232 27.99 -1.78 23.84
CA LYS A 232 28.07 -0.52 23.11
C LYS A 232 26.82 -0.31 22.25
N ASN A 233 26.44 -1.31 21.44
CA ASN A 233 25.26 -1.24 20.58
C ASN A 233 23.96 -1.03 21.39
N ARG A 234 23.84 -1.67 22.57
CA ARG A 234 22.69 -1.43 23.48
C ARG A 234 22.67 0.00 24.03
N LYS A 235 23.82 0.54 24.44
CA LYS A 235 23.91 1.92 24.95
C LYS A 235 23.51 2.95 23.89
N GLU A 236 23.95 2.75 22.66
CA GLU A 236 23.57 3.60 21.52
C GLU A 236 22.07 3.55 21.24
N LEU A 237 21.46 2.35 21.26
CA LEU A 237 20.02 2.19 21.10
C LEU A 237 19.21 2.87 22.21
N VAL A 238 19.62 2.70 23.48
CA VAL A 238 18.97 3.35 24.62
C VAL A 238 19.05 4.87 24.49
N SER A 239 20.22 5.42 24.17
CA SER A 239 20.38 6.86 23.98
C SER A 239 19.50 7.42 22.86
N ALA A 240 19.36 6.70 21.74
CA ALA A 240 18.48 7.10 20.65
C ALA A 240 16.99 7.08 21.07
N LEU A 241 16.56 6.07 21.83
CA LEU A 241 15.19 5.97 22.36
C LEU A 241 14.89 7.11 23.36
N GLU A 242 15.82 7.40 24.26
CA GLU A 242 15.69 8.49 25.23
C GLU A 242 15.58 9.85 24.54
N LYS A 243 16.36 10.08 23.47
CA LYS A 243 16.26 11.31 22.68
C LYS A 243 14.87 11.47 22.06
N ILE A 244 14.34 10.43 21.42
CA ILE A 244 12.99 10.47 20.83
C ILE A 244 11.92 10.69 21.91
N LEU A 245 12.07 10.01 23.05
CA LEU A 245 11.17 10.17 24.18
C LEU A 245 11.18 11.61 24.72
N ALA A 246 12.36 12.23 24.82
CA ALA A 246 12.50 13.62 25.25
C ALA A 246 11.80 14.58 24.26
N THR A 247 12.03 14.44 22.95
CA THR A 247 11.36 15.25 21.92
C THR A 247 9.85 15.12 22.00
N ASN A 248 9.32 13.89 22.19
CA ASN A 248 7.88 13.68 22.30
C ASN A 248 7.29 14.29 23.59
N LYS A 249 8.02 14.26 24.69
CA LYS A 249 7.59 14.91 25.94
C LYS A 249 7.53 16.43 25.81
N GLU A 250 8.49 17.03 25.11
CA GLU A 250 8.50 18.47 24.84
C GLU A 250 7.34 18.86 23.93
N ALA A 251 7.13 18.12 22.83
CA ALA A 251 5.98 18.33 21.95
C ALA A 251 4.66 18.22 22.71
N LEU A 252 4.48 17.19 23.54
CA LEU A 252 3.29 17.03 24.38
C LEU A 252 3.08 18.24 25.31
N ALA A 253 4.12 18.72 25.96
CA ALA A 253 4.02 19.91 26.82
C ALA A 253 3.58 21.16 26.04
N THR A 254 4.09 21.36 24.83
CA THR A 254 3.65 22.48 23.98
C THR A 254 2.19 22.34 23.53
N GLU A 255 1.75 21.12 23.19
CA GLU A 255 0.36 20.84 22.81
C GLU A 255 -0.60 21.04 23.99
N GLU A 256 -0.21 20.67 25.21
CA GLU A 256 -0.98 20.93 26.43
C GLU A 256 -1.14 22.44 26.69
N VAL A 257 -0.09 23.23 26.47
CA VAL A 257 -0.19 24.70 26.57
C VAL A 257 -1.16 25.25 25.53
N HIS A 258 -1.05 24.83 24.27
CA HIS A 258 -1.97 25.25 23.21
C HIS A 258 -3.42 24.84 23.51
N PHE A 259 -3.65 23.64 24.05
CA PHE A 259 -4.98 23.18 24.44
C PHE A 259 -5.60 24.07 25.54
N ASN A 260 -4.81 24.42 26.56
CA ASN A 260 -5.26 25.31 27.64
C ASN A 260 -5.57 26.73 27.12
N GLU A 261 -4.75 27.25 26.20
CA GLU A 261 -4.98 28.53 25.56
C GLU A 261 -6.28 28.53 24.74
N LEU A 262 -6.50 27.52 23.91
CA LEU A 262 -7.72 27.37 23.12
C LEU A 262 -8.96 27.22 24.01
N THR A 263 -8.84 26.48 25.11
CA THR A 263 -9.92 26.33 26.09
C THR A 263 -10.28 27.67 26.73
N THR A 264 -9.27 28.46 27.12
CA THR A 264 -9.46 29.80 27.68
C THR A 264 -10.11 30.73 26.66
N ARG A 265 -9.61 30.76 25.42
CA ARG A 265 -10.19 31.57 24.34
C ARG A 265 -11.65 31.17 24.06
N LYS A 266 -11.95 29.87 24.05
CA LYS A 266 -13.33 29.37 23.88
C LYS A 266 -14.24 29.89 24.98
N ALA A 267 -13.81 29.81 26.25
CA ALA A 267 -14.59 30.32 27.38
C ALA A 267 -14.87 31.84 27.28
N VAL A 268 -13.89 32.63 26.84
CA VAL A 268 -14.06 34.07 26.62
C VAL A 268 -15.09 34.35 25.51
N ILE A 269 -15.01 33.64 24.39
CA ILE A 269 -15.97 33.81 23.29
C ILE A 269 -17.37 33.35 23.69
N GLU A 270 -17.48 32.27 24.46
CA GLU A 270 -18.76 31.78 24.97
C GLU A 270 -19.40 32.77 25.95
N ALA A 271 -18.62 33.37 26.85
CA ALA A 271 -19.09 34.44 27.73
C ALA A 271 -19.56 35.67 26.95
N LYS A 272 -18.79 36.12 25.94
CA LYS A 272 -19.17 37.24 25.08
C LYS A 272 -20.43 36.94 24.26
N LYS A 273 -20.57 35.69 23.78
CA LYS A 273 -21.77 35.23 23.09
C LYS A 273 -22.99 35.34 24.02
N GLN A 274 -22.88 34.87 25.26
CA GLN A 274 -23.97 34.97 26.25
C GLN A 274 -24.31 36.43 26.57
N GLU A 275 -23.32 37.31 26.70
CA GLU A 275 -23.56 38.75 26.90
C GLU A 275 -24.34 39.38 25.73
N VAL A 276 -23.96 39.06 24.49
CA VAL A 276 -24.67 39.52 23.29
C VAL A 276 -26.09 38.95 23.24
N GLU A 277 -26.28 37.67 23.55
CA GLU A 277 -27.62 37.06 23.64
C GLU A 277 -28.49 37.75 24.70
N LEU A 278 -27.92 38.07 25.87
CA LEU A 278 -28.60 38.83 26.92
C LEU A 278 -28.90 40.28 26.49
N ALA A 279 -28.02 40.94 25.75
CA ALA A 279 -28.27 42.29 25.22
C ALA A 279 -29.40 42.30 24.17
N ILE A 280 -29.51 41.24 23.36
CA ILE A 280 -30.61 41.06 22.42
C ILE A 280 -31.93 40.82 23.16
N LEU A 281 -31.94 39.96 24.19
CA LEU A 281 -33.13 39.72 25.02
C LEU A 281 -33.51 40.95 25.86
N GLY A 282 -32.52 41.72 26.30
CA GLY A 282 -32.66 42.93 27.10
C GLY A 282 -33.08 44.17 26.32
N GLY A 283 -33.25 44.05 24.99
CA GLY A 283 -33.97 44.98 24.12
C GLY A 283 -33.75 46.46 24.40
N ASN A 284 -32.70 47.05 23.79
CA ASN A 284 -32.57 48.48 23.44
C ASN A 284 -33.41 49.47 24.28
N ASN A 285 -33.25 49.47 25.61
CA ASN A 285 -33.98 50.37 26.49
C ASN A 285 -33.20 51.69 26.65
N SER A 286 -33.11 52.44 25.54
CA SER A 286 -32.58 53.81 25.51
C SER A 286 -33.45 54.69 24.62
N ILE A 287 -34.78 54.60 24.76
CA ILE A 287 -35.65 55.70 24.37
C ILE A 287 -35.59 56.70 25.53
N LYS A 288 -34.75 57.73 25.38
CA LYS A 288 -34.80 58.91 26.24
C LYS A 288 -36.12 59.62 25.98
N GLU A 289 -36.98 59.54 26.98
CA GLU A 289 -38.22 60.28 27.15
C GLU A 289 -37.90 61.78 27.34
N GLN A 290 -38.36 62.63 26.42
CA GLN A 290 -38.61 64.05 26.69
C GLN A 290 -39.99 64.45 26.13
N THR A 291 -40.68 65.19 26.99
CA THR A 291 -42.07 65.66 27.08
C THR A 291 -42.72 66.34 25.85
N PRO A 292 -44.07 66.48 25.85
CA PRO A 292 -44.88 66.81 24.67
C PRO A 292 -44.98 68.33 24.44
N GLY A 293 -44.73 68.75 23.20
CA GLY A 293 -44.83 70.15 22.79
C GLY A 293 -45.11 70.26 21.29
N ASP A 294 -46.32 70.70 21.01
CA ASP A 294 -46.76 71.44 19.84
C ASP A 294 -47.25 70.70 18.58
N ARG A 295 -48.45 71.10 18.18
CA ARG A 295 -49.18 70.69 16.98
C ARG A 295 -48.81 71.64 15.85
N MET A 296 -48.23 71.15 14.74
CA MET A 296 -48.60 71.64 13.40
C MET A 296 -48.09 70.71 12.28
N SER A 297 -49.05 70.19 11.50
CA SER A 297 -49.03 69.93 10.05
C SER A 297 -47.77 69.36 9.36
N CYS A 298 -47.86 68.15 8.79
CA CYS A 298 -47.90 67.90 7.34
C CYS A 298 -47.87 66.38 7.03
N SER A 299 -48.55 65.99 5.95
CA SER A 299 -48.76 64.66 5.34
C SER A 299 -47.52 63.75 5.15
N PRO A 300 -47.70 62.44 4.85
CA PRO A 300 -46.73 61.40 5.16
C PRO A 300 -45.59 61.30 4.13
N VAL A 301 -44.38 61.03 4.64
CA VAL A 301 -43.14 60.83 3.88
C VAL A 301 -43.10 59.41 3.26
N PRO A 302 -42.68 59.26 1.99
CA PRO A 302 -42.54 57.96 1.32
C PRO A 302 -41.37 57.10 1.83
N GLU A 303 -41.56 55.79 1.71
CA GLU A 303 -40.63 54.68 2.00
C GLU A 303 -39.28 54.82 1.25
N PRO A 304 -38.12 54.63 1.91
CA PRO A 304 -36.82 54.72 1.25
C PRO A 304 -36.52 53.51 0.35
N GLU A 305 -36.01 53.79 -0.86
CA GLU A 305 -35.71 52.82 -1.92
C GLU A 305 -34.67 51.75 -1.56
N ARG A 306 -34.89 50.56 -2.13
CA ARG A 306 -34.08 49.34 -1.98
C ARG A 306 -32.71 49.51 -2.68
N PRO A 307 -31.58 49.06 -2.08
CA PRO A 307 -30.24 49.26 -2.65
C PRO A 307 -30.04 48.58 -4.02
N GLN A 308 -29.40 49.29 -4.95
CA GLN A 308 -29.05 48.80 -6.29
C GLN A 308 -27.92 47.76 -6.22
N VAL A 309 -28.07 46.67 -6.95
CA VAL A 309 -27.07 45.61 -7.13
C VAL A 309 -26.07 46.01 -8.22
N GLU A 310 -24.81 46.16 -7.83
CA GLU A 310 -23.72 46.54 -8.74
C GLU A 310 -23.23 45.30 -9.51
N ALA A 311 -23.28 45.37 -10.85
CA ALA A 311 -22.84 44.31 -11.74
C ALA A 311 -21.37 44.49 -12.13
N LEU A 312 -20.60 43.41 -11.96
CA LEU A 312 -19.20 43.26 -12.35
C LEU A 312 -18.98 43.56 -13.84
N THR A 313 -18.08 44.50 -14.18
CA THR A 313 -17.48 44.62 -15.52
C THR A 313 -16.01 45.11 -15.41
N PRO A 314 -15.06 44.58 -16.21
CA PRO A 314 -13.61 44.61 -15.94
C PRO A 314 -12.91 45.91 -16.37
N PRO A 315 -11.67 46.19 -15.88
CA PRO A 315 -11.02 47.49 -16.07
C PRO A 315 -10.38 47.66 -17.46
N HIS A 316 -10.49 48.87 -18.02
CA HIS A 316 -9.74 49.37 -19.17
C HIS A 316 -8.39 49.97 -18.72
N VAL A 317 -7.33 49.68 -19.47
CA VAL A 317 -5.96 50.19 -19.27
C VAL A 317 -5.82 51.53 -19.99
N GLN A 318 -5.47 52.58 -19.25
CA GLN A 318 -5.20 53.92 -19.80
C GLN A 318 -3.69 54.08 -20.04
N ASN A 319 -3.34 54.42 -21.28
CA ASN A 319 -1.99 54.75 -21.75
C ASN A 319 -1.50 56.08 -21.14
N HIS A 320 -0.23 56.10 -20.71
CA HIS A 320 0.53 57.31 -20.33
C HIS A 320 1.47 57.72 -21.48
N HIS A 321 1.34 58.97 -21.96
CA HIS A 321 2.41 59.83 -22.53
C HIS A 321 2.98 60.66 -21.35
N GLU A 322 4.19 61.25 -21.28
CA GLU A 322 5.35 61.53 -22.15
C GLU A 322 6.51 61.98 -21.21
N ASP A 323 7.78 61.87 -21.62
CA ASP A 323 8.83 62.94 -21.52
C ASP A 323 10.27 62.43 -21.89
N ASP A 324 10.76 62.98 -23.02
CA ASP A 324 12.10 63.38 -23.50
C ASP A 324 13.43 62.61 -23.21
N ILE A 325 14.25 62.45 -24.29
CA ILE A 325 15.64 63.00 -24.51
C ILE A 325 16.47 62.17 -25.53
N TYR A 326 16.87 62.81 -26.66
CA TYR A 326 17.94 62.53 -27.67
C TYR A 326 18.02 61.14 -28.34
N GLY A 327 18.22 60.94 -29.65
CA GLY A 327 18.55 61.74 -30.82
C GLY A 327 19.05 60.80 -31.94
N ASP A 328 19.09 61.31 -33.17
CA ASP A 328 19.94 60.88 -34.32
C ASP A 328 19.31 60.05 -35.47
N LEU A 329 19.19 60.76 -36.61
CA LEU A 329 19.40 60.42 -38.04
C LEU A 329 19.07 58.99 -38.52
N GLY A 330 18.37 58.73 -39.64
CA GLY A 330 18.03 59.54 -40.79
C GLY A 330 17.85 58.63 -42.02
N ASN A 331 16.82 58.95 -42.79
CA ASN A 331 16.59 58.67 -44.21
C ASN A 331 15.80 57.40 -44.66
N PRO A 332 14.79 57.58 -45.54
CA PRO A 332 13.88 56.53 -46.03
C PRO A 332 14.13 56.16 -47.50
N GLN A 333 13.49 55.10 -48.03
CA GLN A 333 12.86 55.16 -49.35
C GLN A 333 12.05 53.91 -49.73
N ASN A 334 10.85 54.19 -50.27
CA ASN A 334 10.14 53.59 -51.42
C ASN A 334 10.18 52.06 -51.61
N GLY A 335 9.08 51.38 -51.91
CA GLY A 335 7.81 51.81 -52.49
C GLY A 335 7.44 50.88 -53.66
N ASN A 336 6.15 50.54 -53.76
CA ASN A 336 5.39 50.15 -54.97
C ASN A 336 5.84 48.86 -55.72
N ASP A 337 5.02 48.11 -56.45
CA ASP A 337 3.57 47.93 -56.63
C ASP A 337 3.42 46.71 -57.56
N ALA A 338 2.23 46.12 -57.57
CA ALA A 338 1.53 45.51 -58.72
C ALA A 338 1.90 44.12 -59.32
N ASN A 339 0.84 43.28 -59.32
CA ASN A 339 0.26 42.46 -60.41
C ASN A 339 0.99 41.22 -60.99
N ALA A 340 0.36 40.04 -60.84
CA ALA A 340 -0.31 39.25 -61.90
C ALA A 340 -0.47 37.75 -61.51
N ALA A 341 -1.61 37.14 -61.89
CA ALA A 341 -2.01 35.74 -61.65
C ALA A 341 -1.74 34.82 -62.89
N PRO A 342 -2.14 33.53 -62.95
CA PRO A 342 -1.95 32.32 -62.09
C PRO A 342 -1.37 31.12 -62.93
N PRO A 343 -1.73 29.83 -62.69
CA PRO A 343 -1.31 28.79 -61.71
C PRO A 343 -0.33 27.74 -62.37
N PRO A 344 0.07 26.54 -61.84
CA PRO A 344 -0.61 25.62 -60.91
C PRO A 344 0.18 24.93 -59.78
N VAL A 345 -0.59 24.57 -58.73
CA VAL A 345 -0.59 23.33 -57.93
C VAL A 345 0.76 22.67 -57.59
N PHE A 346 1.17 22.75 -56.32
CA PHE A 346 1.34 21.60 -55.39
C PHE A 346 1.80 22.12 -54.01
N GLN A 347 1.14 21.65 -52.95
CA GLN A 347 1.36 22.07 -51.57
C GLN A 347 2.70 21.56 -51.01
N GLN A 348 3.53 22.46 -50.51
CA GLN A 348 4.45 22.18 -49.41
C GLN A 348 4.85 23.47 -48.71
N GLU A 349 4.52 23.63 -47.43
CA GLU A 349 5.32 24.49 -46.56
C GLU A 349 5.23 24.16 -45.08
N ARG A 350 6.30 24.57 -44.39
CA ARG A 350 6.70 24.23 -43.03
C ARG A 350 5.93 25.01 -41.96
N GLN A 351 5.74 24.36 -40.81
CA GLN A 351 5.94 24.82 -39.41
C GLN A 351 6.47 26.27 -39.19
N PHE A 352 6.08 27.12 -38.21
CA PHE A 352 5.34 27.12 -36.91
C PHE A 352 5.10 28.63 -36.53
N PRO A 353 4.55 29.10 -35.36
CA PRO A 353 3.81 28.46 -34.24
C PRO A 353 2.51 29.21 -33.83
N SER A 354 1.61 28.54 -33.10
CA SER A 354 0.74 29.20 -32.11
C SER A 354 0.33 28.17 -31.04
N ALA A 355 0.31 28.62 -29.79
CA ALA A 355 0.23 27.83 -28.58
C ALA A 355 -1.19 27.35 -28.25
N THR A 356 -1.34 26.08 -27.82
CA THR A 356 -2.33 25.67 -26.82
C THR A 356 -1.92 24.38 -26.10
N SER A 357 -1.70 24.53 -24.79
CA SER A 357 -1.75 23.58 -23.68
C SER A 357 -2.54 22.27 -23.88
N GLY A 358 -1.97 21.17 -23.35
CA GLY A 358 -2.71 20.35 -22.37
C GLY A 358 -2.87 18.85 -22.59
N ILE A 359 -2.42 18.24 -23.69
CA ILE A 359 -2.76 16.82 -23.98
C ILE A 359 -1.58 15.92 -24.41
N GLU A 360 -0.32 16.38 -24.48
CA GLU A 360 0.77 15.54 -25.03
C GLU A 360 1.67 14.79 -24.03
N ILE A 361 1.47 14.92 -22.71
CA ILE A 361 2.29 14.19 -21.72
C ILE A 361 1.88 12.70 -21.59
N LEU A 362 0.73 12.31 -22.14
CA LEU A 362 0.28 10.91 -22.13
C LEU A 362 0.70 10.11 -23.37
N SER A 363 1.21 10.77 -24.42
CA SER A 363 1.63 10.10 -25.65
C SER A 363 3.12 9.70 -25.66
N ASP A 364 3.93 10.22 -24.73
CA ASP A 364 5.38 9.96 -24.68
C ASP A 364 5.78 8.80 -23.72
N LEU A 365 4.80 8.21 -23.03
CA LEU A 365 4.99 7.01 -22.20
C LEU A 365 4.65 5.70 -22.93
N ALA A 366 3.96 5.77 -24.08
CA ALA A 366 3.54 4.61 -24.86
C ALA A 366 4.60 4.11 -25.87
N SER A 367 5.71 4.83 -26.05
CA SER A 367 6.79 4.52 -27.01
C SER A 367 8.02 3.81 -26.40
N HIS A 368 8.00 3.45 -25.11
CA HIS A 368 9.13 2.79 -24.43
C HIS A 368 8.94 1.28 -24.13
N TYR A 369 8.20 0.55 -24.98
CA TYR A 369 8.32 -0.91 -25.02
C TYR A 369 9.41 -1.33 -26.00
N GLN A 370 10.64 -1.43 -25.50
CA GLN A 370 11.77 -1.94 -26.27
C GLN A 370 11.77 -3.48 -26.21
N THR A 371 11.59 -4.08 -27.38
CA THR A 371 11.70 -5.51 -27.66
C THR A 371 13.14 -6.00 -27.46
N MET A 372 13.33 -7.07 -26.69
CA MET A 372 14.63 -7.72 -26.52
C MET A 372 15.07 -8.46 -27.80
N PRO A 373 16.27 -8.20 -28.35
CA PRO A 373 16.82 -9.01 -29.44
C PRO A 373 17.59 -10.22 -28.88
N LEU A 374 17.32 -11.39 -29.48
CA LEU A 374 18.17 -12.57 -29.39
C LEU A 374 19.53 -12.26 -30.05
N ASN A 375 20.63 -12.48 -29.34
CA ASN A 375 21.95 -12.58 -29.97
C ASN A 375 22.73 -13.76 -29.37
N GLY A 376 22.95 -14.78 -30.20
CA GLY A 376 23.82 -15.91 -29.92
C GLY A 376 25.27 -15.55 -30.22
N SER A 377 26.15 -15.77 -29.25
CA SER A 377 27.60 -15.75 -29.47
C SER A 377 28.09 -17.16 -29.78
N SER A 378 28.47 -17.37 -31.03
CA SER A 378 29.13 -18.57 -31.54
C SER A 378 30.59 -18.62 -31.07
N LYS A 379 30.99 -19.73 -30.44
CA LYS A 379 32.39 -20.18 -30.42
C LYS A 379 32.48 -21.48 -31.22
N LYS A 380 33.11 -21.37 -32.39
CA LYS A 380 33.39 -22.46 -33.34
C LYS A 380 34.38 -23.49 -32.76
N ARG A 381 34.06 -24.78 -32.88
CA ARG A 381 34.99 -25.90 -33.18
C ARG A 381 34.19 -26.89 -34.04
N LYS A 382 34.34 -26.80 -35.36
CA LYS A 382 35.19 -27.60 -36.26
C LYS A 382 34.70 -29.06 -36.39
N LEU A 383 34.25 -29.32 -37.62
CA LEU A 383 33.75 -30.54 -38.26
C LEU A 383 34.79 -31.68 -38.28
N GLY A 384 34.33 -32.93 -38.21
CA GLY A 384 35.11 -34.14 -38.48
C GLY A 384 34.28 -35.43 -38.37
N THR A 385 33.74 -35.85 -39.50
CA THR A 385 33.07 -37.13 -39.84
C THR A 385 33.82 -38.39 -39.42
N SER A 386 33.13 -39.40 -38.86
CA SER A 386 33.13 -40.80 -39.33
C SER A 386 32.42 -41.80 -38.38
N ASN A 387 31.62 -42.68 -39.01
CA ASN A 387 30.89 -43.88 -38.59
C ASN A 387 31.30 -44.73 -37.38
N ASP A 388 30.24 -45.37 -36.85
CA ASP A 388 30.07 -46.75 -36.37
C ASP A 388 31.02 -47.33 -35.32
N GLU A 389 30.44 -47.73 -34.18
CA GLU A 389 30.18 -49.14 -33.82
C GLU A 389 29.63 -49.23 -32.38
N VAL A 390 28.37 -49.67 -32.26
CA VAL A 390 27.83 -50.67 -31.32
C VAL A 390 28.14 -50.57 -29.81
N PHE A 391 27.12 -50.33 -28.96
CA PHE A 391 26.92 -50.93 -27.61
C PHE A 391 25.49 -50.60 -27.10
N PRO A 392 24.88 -51.38 -26.19
CA PRO A 392 23.76 -52.26 -26.52
C PRO A 392 22.47 -51.94 -25.75
N ASP A 393 21.36 -52.44 -26.31
CA ASP A 393 20.07 -52.62 -25.65
C ASP A 393 20.20 -53.56 -24.44
N LEU A 394 19.82 -53.07 -23.25
CA LEU A 394 19.52 -53.89 -22.08
C LEU A 394 18.38 -53.25 -21.27
N GLY A 395 17.17 -53.73 -21.56
CA GLY A 395 16.39 -54.46 -20.55
C GLY A 395 15.63 -53.61 -19.54
N ALA A 396 14.30 -53.72 -19.61
CA ALA A 396 13.39 -53.43 -18.52
C ALA A 396 13.80 -54.19 -17.25
N ASP A 397 14.00 -53.47 -16.14
CA ASP A 397 14.08 -54.06 -14.81
C ASP A 397 13.32 -53.16 -13.82
N ASP A 398 12.18 -53.66 -13.40
CA ASP A 398 11.27 -53.06 -12.41
C ASP A 398 11.91 -53.20 -11.03
N GLY A 399 12.43 -52.09 -10.51
CA GLY A 399 13.00 -51.98 -9.17
C GLY A 399 11.95 -52.04 -8.05
N ILE A 400 11.31 -53.18 -7.87
CA ILE A 400 10.47 -53.48 -6.69
C ILE A 400 11.22 -54.47 -5.80
N ASP A 401 11.60 -54.00 -4.62
CA ASP A 401 12.28 -54.78 -3.59
C ASP A 401 11.49 -56.06 -3.21
N ALA A 402 12.20 -57.17 -3.12
CA ALA A 402 11.65 -58.50 -2.84
C ALA A 402 10.85 -58.57 -1.52
N ASP A 403 11.20 -57.72 -0.55
CA ASP A 403 10.53 -57.65 0.76
C ASP A 403 9.11 -57.07 0.65
N VAL A 404 8.86 -56.19 -0.33
CA VAL A 404 7.54 -55.57 -0.57
C VAL A 404 6.58 -56.57 -1.22
N ALA A 405 7.10 -57.44 -2.09
CA ALA A 405 6.33 -58.50 -2.73
C ALA A 405 5.94 -59.64 -1.77
N GLU A 406 6.64 -59.81 -0.65
CA GLU A 406 6.29 -60.80 0.38
C GLU A 406 5.22 -60.29 1.35
N MET A 407 5.22 -58.99 1.72
CA MET A 407 4.15 -58.42 2.55
C MET A 407 2.78 -58.47 1.87
N LEU A 408 2.71 -58.17 0.57
CA LEU A 408 1.45 -58.17 -0.20
C LEU A 408 0.82 -59.57 -0.34
N ARG A 409 1.58 -60.65 -0.12
CA ARG A 409 1.06 -62.03 -0.16
C ARG A 409 0.53 -62.53 1.18
N LYS A 410 0.79 -61.82 2.29
CA LYS A 410 0.33 -62.23 3.63
C LYS A 410 -1.01 -61.63 4.02
N ASP A 411 -1.46 -60.59 3.31
CA ASP A 411 -2.72 -59.87 3.58
C ASP A 411 -3.81 -60.11 2.51
N SER A 412 -3.75 -61.24 1.78
CA SER A 412 -4.82 -61.69 0.85
C SER A 412 -5.37 -63.07 1.23
#